data_AF-A0A7S2N139-F1
#
_entry.id   AF-A0A7S2N139-F1
#
_cell.length_a   1.000
_cell.length_b   1.000
_cell.length_c   1.000
_cell.angle_alpha   90.00
_cell.angle_beta   90.00
_cell.angle_gamma   90.00
#
_symmetry.space_group_name_H-M   'P 1'
#
loop_
_entity.id
_entity.type
_entity.pdbx_description
1 polymer ?
#
loop_
_entity_poly.entity_id
_entity_poly.type
_entity_poly.pdbx_seq_one_letter_code
_entity_poly.pdbx_strand_id
1 'polypeptide(L)'
;LTTYEMAASQSMRSSLTRRIHWRYIVLDEGHRVKNEKTALYERLSQIPAQGKLLLTGTPLQNNLHELWALLHFLHPEVFTSSEAFDKSFDQTRGLLDQRIIAQVGELLGAFVLRRMKSDVAMRLPPKAEVIIHTPMAFTQIELTKELLQQDSDIVFRIGKGHHLKTADPTTENDSSQIGFSAA
;
A
#
# COMPACT_ATOMS: atom_id res chain seq x y z
N LEU A 1 -21.70 -13.87 4.32
CA LEU A 1 -20.85 -12.66 4.25
C LEU A 1 -20.24 -12.45 5.63
N THR A 2 -18.95 -12.14 5.73
CA THR A 2 -18.22 -11.92 6.99
C THR A 2 -17.11 -10.92 6.75
N THR A 3 -16.55 -10.32 7.81
CA THR A 3 -15.32 -9.52 7.72
C THR A 3 -14.07 -10.38 7.85
N TYR A 4 -12.92 -9.80 7.53
CA TYR A 4 -11.60 -10.43 7.71
C TYR A 4 -11.31 -10.81 9.16
N GLU A 5 -11.61 -9.92 10.09
CA GLU A 5 -11.39 -10.11 11.54
C GLU A 5 -12.24 -11.25 12.07
N MET A 6 -13.51 -11.31 11.65
CA MET A 6 -14.43 -12.37 12.03
C MET A 6 -14.03 -13.72 11.43
N ALA A 7 -13.62 -13.74 10.16
CA ALA A 7 -13.15 -14.95 9.50
C ALA A 7 -11.86 -15.49 10.13
N ALA A 8 -10.98 -14.59 10.57
CA ALA A 8 -9.76 -14.92 11.30
C ALA A 8 -10.01 -15.18 12.80
N SER A 9 -11.21 -15.00 13.33
CA SER A 9 -11.48 -15.21 14.76
C SER A 9 -11.43 -16.69 15.13
N GLN A 10 -10.90 -16.97 16.32
CA GLN A 10 -10.86 -18.33 16.88
C GLN A 10 -12.26 -18.93 17.04
N SER A 11 -13.27 -18.11 17.33
CA SER A 11 -14.66 -18.56 17.51
C SER A 11 -15.28 -19.12 16.23
N MET A 12 -14.89 -18.56 15.07
CA MET A 12 -15.41 -18.96 13.75
C MET A 12 -14.61 -20.09 13.10
N ARG A 13 -13.36 -20.32 13.55
CA ARG A 13 -12.42 -21.27 12.92
C ARG A 13 -13.01 -22.66 12.70
N SER A 14 -13.63 -23.25 13.72
CA SER A 14 -14.20 -24.61 13.64
C SER A 14 -15.35 -24.68 12.61
N SER A 15 -16.21 -23.66 12.61
CA SER A 15 -17.34 -23.59 11.68
C SER A 15 -16.87 -23.44 10.24
N LEU A 16 -15.90 -22.54 9.99
CA LEU A 16 -15.39 -22.27 8.65
C LEU A 16 -14.55 -23.43 8.09
N THR A 17 -13.78 -24.14 8.93
CA THR A 17 -12.83 -25.16 8.46
C THR A 17 -13.38 -26.59 8.45
N ARG A 18 -14.28 -26.94 9.38
CA ARG A 18 -14.70 -28.35 9.60
C ARG A 18 -16.17 -28.61 9.33
N ARG A 19 -17.05 -27.63 9.56
CA ARG A 19 -18.51 -27.85 9.45
C ARG A 19 -19.06 -27.59 8.06
N ILE A 20 -18.42 -26.71 7.30
CA ILE A 20 -18.91 -26.24 6.01
C ILE A 20 -17.92 -26.65 4.92
N HIS A 21 -18.45 -27.24 3.85
CA HIS A 21 -17.69 -27.54 2.64
C HIS A 21 -17.85 -26.37 1.66
N TRP A 22 -16.82 -25.53 1.55
CA TRP A 22 -16.87 -24.37 0.67
C TRP A 22 -16.61 -24.77 -0.78
N ARG A 23 -17.50 -24.36 -1.67
CA ARG A 23 -17.21 -24.42 -3.11
C ARG A 23 -16.31 -23.28 -3.53
N TYR A 24 -16.62 -22.06 -3.08
CA TYR A 24 -15.82 -20.88 -3.34
C TYR A 24 -15.63 -20.03 -2.10
N ILE A 25 -14.47 -19.41 -2.00
CA ILE A 25 -14.18 -18.30 -1.09
C ILE A 25 -13.80 -17.11 -1.94
N VAL A 26 -14.46 -15.97 -1.70
CA VAL A 26 -14.19 -14.71 -2.39
C VAL A 26 -13.69 -13.70 -1.37
N LEU A 27 -12.48 -13.19 -1.58
CA LEU A 27 -11.88 -12.14 -0.77
C LEU A 27 -12.00 -10.83 -1.54
N ASP A 28 -12.76 -9.89 -0.98
CA ASP A 28 -12.76 -8.52 -1.46
C ASP A 28 -11.59 -7.75 -0.85
N GLU A 29 -10.98 -6.83 -1.60
CA GLU A 29 -9.70 -6.21 -1.25
C GLU A 29 -8.59 -7.23 -0.91
N GLY A 30 -8.42 -8.21 -1.80
CA GLY A 30 -7.46 -9.32 -1.68
C GLY A 30 -6.00 -8.90 -1.47
N HIS A 31 -5.66 -7.62 -1.66
CA HIS A 31 -4.37 -7.08 -1.25
C HIS A 31 -4.07 -7.25 0.26
N ARG A 32 -5.08 -7.54 1.09
CA ARG A 32 -4.94 -7.88 2.53
C ARG A 32 -4.13 -9.16 2.78
N VAL A 33 -4.06 -10.09 1.81
CA VAL A 33 -3.34 -11.38 1.93
C VAL A 33 -2.03 -11.41 1.14
N LYS A 34 -1.41 -10.25 0.92
CA LYS A 34 -0.15 -10.12 0.16
C LYS A 34 1.13 -10.54 0.91
N ASN A 35 1.00 -10.94 2.18
CA ASN A 35 2.11 -11.36 3.02
C ASN A 35 1.72 -12.66 3.75
N GLU A 36 2.38 -13.75 3.36
CA GLU A 36 2.16 -15.10 3.84
C GLU A 36 2.46 -15.28 5.34
N LYS A 37 3.29 -14.40 5.92
CA LYS A 37 3.69 -14.43 7.32
C LYS A 37 2.64 -13.80 8.25
N THR A 38 1.56 -13.26 7.70
CA THR A 38 0.52 -12.64 8.51
C THR A 38 -0.43 -13.69 9.07
N ALA A 39 -0.84 -13.53 10.33
CA ALA A 39 -1.84 -14.41 10.94
C ALA A 39 -3.16 -14.44 10.15
N LEU A 40 -3.49 -13.35 9.45
CA LEU A 40 -4.64 -13.28 8.56
C LEU A 40 -4.50 -14.28 7.40
N TYR A 41 -3.36 -14.25 6.72
CA TYR A 41 -3.06 -15.16 5.62
C TYR A 41 -3.16 -16.61 6.08
N GLU A 42 -2.43 -16.97 7.13
CA GLU A 42 -2.39 -18.34 7.65
C GLU A 42 -3.78 -18.88 7.97
N ARG A 43 -4.61 -18.07 8.63
CA ARG A 43 -5.96 -18.47 9.05
C ARG A 43 -6.91 -18.64 7.87
N LEU A 44 -6.85 -17.75 6.88
CA LEU A 44 -7.70 -17.83 5.69
C LEU A 44 -7.24 -18.95 4.75
N SER A 45 -5.94 -19.21 4.65
CA SER A 45 -5.38 -20.29 3.84
C SER A 45 -5.81 -21.68 4.33
N GLN A 46 -6.08 -21.82 5.64
CA GLN A 46 -6.57 -23.05 6.25
C GLN A 46 -8.04 -23.36 5.96
N ILE A 47 -8.80 -22.43 5.38
CA ILE A 47 -10.21 -22.67 5.06
C ILE A 47 -10.27 -23.50 3.76
N PRO A 48 -10.77 -24.75 3.81
CA PRO A 48 -10.82 -25.60 2.63
C PRO A 48 -11.89 -25.09 1.68
N ALA A 49 -11.54 -24.93 0.40
CA ALA A 49 -12.47 -24.58 -0.66
C ALA A 49 -12.08 -25.22 -1.99
N GLN A 50 -13.05 -25.53 -2.85
CA GLN A 50 -12.78 -26.02 -4.21
C GLN A 50 -12.17 -24.94 -5.12
N GLY A 51 -12.45 -23.67 -4.84
CA GLY A 51 -11.85 -22.54 -5.54
C GLY A 51 -11.76 -21.29 -4.66
N LYS A 52 -10.78 -20.44 -4.96
CA LYS A 52 -10.59 -19.14 -4.30
C LYS A 52 -10.58 -18.05 -5.37
N LEU A 53 -11.16 -16.90 -5.04
CA LEU A 53 -11.19 -15.72 -5.91
C LEU A 53 -10.74 -14.50 -5.09
N LEU A 54 -9.79 -13.74 -5.63
CA LEU A 54 -9.35 -12.47 -5.08
C LEU A 54 -9.91 -11.34 -5.93
N LEU A 55 -10.59 -10.39 -5.29
CA LEU A 55 -11.03 -9.14 -5.90
C LEU A 55 -10.17 -8.03 -5.31
N THR A 56 -9.56 -7.20 -6.16
CA THR A 56 -8.72 -6.09 -5.69
C THR A 56 -8.66 -5.02 -6.77
N GLY A 57 -8.81 -3.76 -6.35
CA GLY A 57 -8.60 -2.60 -7.23
C GLY A 57 -7.12 -2.34 -7.55
N THR A 58 -6.22 -2.88 -6.72
CA THR A 58 -4.77 -2.69 -6.81
C THR A 58 -4.07 -4.05 -6.75
N PRO A 59 -4.00 -4.78 -7.88
CA PRO A 59 -3.58 -6.18 -7.89
C PRO A 59 -2.12 -6.40 -7.48
N LEU A 60 -1.24 -5.43 -7.72
CA LEU A 60 0.17 -5.51 -7.35
C LEU A 60 0.63 -4.11 -6.94
N GLN A 61 1.19 -3.96 -5.74
CA GLN A 61 1.70 -2.66 -5.31
C GLN A 61 3.22 -2.57 -5.33
N ASN A 62 4.00 -3.53 -4.78
CA ASN A 62 5.42 -3.23 -4.55
C ASN A 62 6.47 -4.36 -4.70
N ASN A 63 6.13 -5.65 -4.76
CA ASN A 63 7.15 -6.71 -4.80
C ASN A 63 6.69 -7.99 -5.52
N LEU A 64 7.58 -8.67 -6.25
CA LEU A 64 7.33 -10.00 -6.83
C LEU A 64 7.06 -11.06 -5.76
N HIS A 65 7.61 -10.89 -4.57
CA HIS A 65 7.28 -11.74 -3.42
C HIS A 65 5.80 -11.60 -3.01
N GLU A 66 5.22 -10.39 -3.09
CA GLU A 66 3.78 -10.19 -2.85
C GLU A 66 2.96 -10.93 -3.91
N LEU A 67 3.42 -10.95 -5.16
CA LEU A 67 2.76 -11.72 -6.23
C LEU A 67 2.75 -13.21 -5.88
N TRP A 68 3.89 -13.77 -5.48
CA TRP A 68 3.98 -15.15 -5.07
C TRP A 68 3.01 -15.47 -3.93
N ALA A 69 2.94 -14.62 -2.90
CA ALA A 69 2.05 -14.84 -1.76
C ALA A 69 0.57 -14.94 -2.19
N LEU A 70 0.14 -14.07 -3.12
CA LEU A 70 -1.23 -14.09 -3.68
C LEU A 70 -1.48 -15.33 -4.55
N LEU A 71 -0.51 -15.73 -5.38
CA LEU A 71 -0.59 -16.93 -6.22
C LEU A 71 -0.60 -18.21 -5.38
N HIS A 72 0.26 -18.30 -4.36
CA HIS A 72 0.28 -19.38 -3.37
C HIS A 72 -1.05 -19.46 -2.61
N PHE A 73 -1.68 -18.32 -2.32
CA PHE A 73 -2.98 -18.31 -1.64
C PHE A 73 -4.07 -18.97 -2.49
N LEU A 74 -4.06 -18.70 -3.80
CA LEU A 74 -5.01 -19.24 -4.77
C LEU A 74 -4.76 -20.73 -5.07
N HIS A 75 -3.50 -21.10 -5.32
CA HIS A 75 -3.08 -22.43 -5.75
C HIS A 75 -1.81 -22.89 -5.01
N PRO A 76 -1.94 -23.29 -3.73
CA PRO A 76 -0.79 -23.69 -2.91
C PRO A 76 -0.05 -24.93 -3.44
N GLU A 77 -0.74 -25.78 -4.20
CA GLU A 77 -0.20 -26.99 -4.82
C GLU A 77 0.75 -26.71 -6.00
N VAL A 78 0.57 -25.57 -6.68
CA VAL A 78 1.41 -25.15 -7.81
C VAL A 78 2.59 -24.30 -7.31
N PHE A 79 2.31 -23.35 -6.43
CA PHE A 79 3.29 -22.37 -5.96
C PHE A 79 3.83 -22.77 -4.58
N THR A 80 4.72 -23.75 -4.51
CA THR A 80 5.13 -24.37 -3.23
C THR A 80 6.31 -23.68 -2.53
N SER A 81 7.23 -23.06 -3.27
CA SER A 81 8.45 -22.44 -2.72
C SER A 81 8.57 -20.98 -3.15
N SER A 82 8.58 -20.08 -2.17
CA SER A 82 8.87 -18.66 -2.38
C SER A 82 10.31 -18.46 -2.86
N GLU A 83 11.27 -19.18 -2.28
CA GLU A 83 12.69 -19.05 -2.66
C GLU A 83 12.95 -19.39 -4.12
N ALA A 84 12.31 -20.45 -4.64
CA ALA A 84 12.45 -20.82 -6.04
C ALA A 84 11.85 -19.76 -6.97
N PHE A 85 10.70 -19.20 -6.59
CA PHE A 85 10.06 -18.11 -7.29
C PHE A 85 10.96 -16.86 -7.26
N ASP A 86 11.37 -16.41 -6.08
CA ASP A 86 12.22 -15.24 -5.90
C ASP A 86 13.55 -15.35 -6.67
N LYS A 87 14.18 -16.53 -6.68
CA LYS A 87 15.40 -16.80 -7.48
C LYS A 87 15.16 -16.72 -8.98
N SER A 88 13.99 -17.16 -9.47
CA SER A 88 13.64 -17.04 -10.88
C SER A 88 13.46 -15.58 -11.33
N PHE A 89 13.28 -14.68 -10.37
CA PHE A 89 13.00 -13.26 -10.57
C PHE A 89 14.07 -12.31 -9.98
N ASP A 90 15.23 -12.84 -9.59
CA ASP A 90 16.25 -12.09 -8.86
C ASP A 90 16.76 -10.86 -9.63
N GLN A 91 16.44 -9.67 -9.09
CA GLN A 91 16.77 -8.37 -9.66
C GLN A 91 18.23 -7.96 -9.44
N THR A 92 18.98 -8.68 -8.59
CA THR A 92 20.40 -8.36 -8.29
C THR A 92 21.33 -8.55 -9.48
N ARG A 93 20.87 -9.19 -10.57
CA ARG A 93 21.63 -9.33 -11.83
C ARG A 93 21.71 -8.04 -12.66
N GLY A 94 21.22 -6.90 -12.15
CA GLY A 94 21.54 -5.56 -12.66
C GLY A 94 20.90 -5.19 -14.00
N LEU A 95 20.14 -6.10 -14.61
CA LEU A 95 19.36 -5.85 -15.80
C LEU A 95 17.97 -6.41 -15.54
N LEU A 96 16.96 -5.54 -15.54
CA LEU A 96 15.56 -5.95 -15.71
C LEU A 96 15.48 -6.68 -17.05
N ASP A 97 15.67 -8.00 -17.04
CA ASP A 97 15.58 -8.81 -18.24
C ASP A 97 14.14 -8.72 -18.75
N GLN A 98 13.96 -8.07 -19.90
CA GLN A 98 12.64 -7.91 -20.53
C GLN A 98 11.96 -9.27 -20.75
N ARG A 99 12.73 -10.35 -20.85
CA ARG A 99 12.21 -11.72 -20.93
C ARG A 99 11.52 -12.15 -19.64
N ILE A 100 12.10 -11.83 -18.49
CA ILE A 100 11.54 -12.15 -17.18
C ILE A 100 10.23 -11.37 -16.99
N ILE A 101 10.20 -10.09 -17.37
CA ILE A 101 8.98 -9.26 -17.32
C ILE A 101 7.88 -9.86 -18.22
N ALA A 102 8.23 -10.31 -19.43
CA ALA A 102 7.29 -10.94 -20.34
C ALA A 102 6.73 -12.26 -19.77
N GLN A 103 7.57 -13.10 -19.16
CA GLN A 103 7.15 -14.34 -18.50
C GLN A 103 6.21 -14.08 -17.32
N VAL A 104 6.51 -13.08 -16.48
CA VAL A 104 5.59 -12.65 -15.42
C VAL A 104 4.28 -12.14 -16.02
N GLY A 105 4.34 -11.36 -17.10
CA GLY A 105 3.16 -10.84 -17.79
C GLY A 105 2.25 -11.95 -18.33
N GLU A 106 2.83 -12.99 -18.95
CA GLU A 106 2.11 -14.15 -19.46
C GLU A 106 1.48 -14.96 -18.32
N LEU A 107 2.24 -15.22 -17.25
CA LEU A 107 1.73 -15.87 -16.05
C LEU A 107 0.56 -15.09 -15.45
N LEU A 108 0.73 -13.77 -15.27
CA LEU A 108 -0.32 -12.88 -14.78
C LEU A 108 -1.54 -12.89 -15.69
N GLY A 109 -1.37 -12.98 -17.01
CA GLY A 109 -2.48 -13.07 -17.96
C GLY A 109 -3.39 -14.28 -17.74
N ALA A 110 -2.84 -15.40 -17.24
CA ALA A 110 -3.63 -16.59 -16.92
C ALA A 110 -4.41 -16.46 -15.59
N PHE A 111 -3.90 -15.69 -14.61
CA PHE A 111 -4.46 -15.60 -13.27
C PHE A 111 -5.22 -14.30 -12.98
N VAL A 112 -4.93 -13.22 -13.70
CA VAL A 112 -5.39 -11.86 -13.40
C VAL A 112 -6.17 -11.29 -14.57
N LEU A 113 -7.45 -11.03 -14.33
CA LEU A 113 -8.28 -10.23 -15.21
C LEU A 113 -8.25 -8.76 -14.76
N ARG A 114 -7.56 -7.91 -15.52
CA ARG A 114 -7.50 -6.45 -15.28
C ARG A 114 -8.09 -5.70 -16.46
N ARG A 115 -8.93 -4.70 -16.18
CA ARG A 115 -9.51 -3.77 -17.17
C ARG A 115 -9.21 -2.33 -16.74
N MET A 116 -8.96 -1.43 -17.67
CA MET A 116 -8.84 0.00 -17.37
C MET A 116 -10.20 0.67 -17.43
N LYS A 117 -10.41 1.73 -16.63
CA LYS A 117 -11.66 2.52 -16.69
C LYS A 117 -11.88 3.15 -18.08
N SER A 118 -10.80 3.49 -18.78
CA SER A 118 -10.84 3.92 -20.18
C SER A 118 -11.52 2.89 -21.09
N ASP A 119 -11.35 1.60 -20.81
CA ASP A 119 -11.81 0.52 -21.69
C ASP A 119 -13.31 0.21 -21.48
N VAL A 120 -13.85 0.57 -20.32
CA VAL A 120 -15.20 0.14 -19.89
C VAL A 120 -16.16 1.29 -19.61
N ALA A 121 -15.65 2.48 -19.29
CA ALA A 121 -16.45 3.58 -18.79
C ALA A 121 -16.24 4.85 -19.63
N MET A 122 -16.57 4.74 -20.93
CA MET A 122 -16.43 5.80 -21.95
C MET A 122 -17.19 7.11 -21.64
N ARG A 123 -18.13 7.08 -20.70
CA ARG A 123 -18.94 8.24 -20.29
C ARG A 123 -18.36 9.00 -19.08
N LEU A 124 -17.31 8.49 -18.44
CA LEU A 124 -16.69 9.18 -17.33
C LEU A 124 -15.82 10.34 -17.83
N PRO A 125 -15.84 11.50 -17.16
CA PRO A 125 -14.91 12.58 -17.48
C PRO A 125 -13.46 12.13 -17.22
N PRO A 126 -12.48 12.70 -17.94
CA PRO A 126 -11.08 12.40 -17.71
C PRO A 126 -10.65 12.78 -16.29
N LYS A 127 -9.76 11.98 -15.70
CA LYS A 127 -9.14 12.31 -14.40
C LYS A 127 -8.17 13.48 -14.60
N ALA A 128 -8.39 14.59 -13.93
CA ALA A 128 -7.42 15.67 -13.81
C ALA A 128 -6.68 15.55 -12.46
N GLU A 129 -5.37 15.74 -12.49
CA GLU A 129 -4.51 15.72 -11.31
C GLU A 129 -3.66 16.98 -11.30
N VAL A 130 -3.75 17.76 -10.22
CA VAL A 130 -3.02 19.03 -10.06
C VAL A 130 -2.24 18.95 -8.76
N ILE A 131 -0.92 19.08 -8.86
CA ILE A 131 -0.03 19.12 -7.70
C ILE A 131 0.15 20.58 -7.31
N ILE A 132 -0.35 20.95 -6.13
CA ILE A 132 -0.19 22.30 -5.58
C ILE A 132 0.95 22.27 -4.58
N HIS A 133 2.08 22.86 -4.95
CA HIS A 133 3.20 23.03 -4.04
C HIS A 133 2.90 24.19 -3.09
N THR A 134 2.79 23.89 -1.80
CA THR A 134 2.57 24.88 -0.75
C THR A 134 3.85 25.11 0.05
N PRO A 135 4.25 26.35 0.35
CA PRO A 135 5.35 26.60 1.28
C PRO A 135 4.96 26.11 2.68
N MET A 136 5.94 25.70 3.47
CA MET A 136 5.73 25.38 4.88
C MET A 136 5.40 26.65 5.66
N ALA A 137 4.45 26.56 6.59
CA ALA A 137 4.19 27.64 7.54
C ALA A 137 5.41 27.84 8.46
N PHE A 138 5.58 29.05 9.00
CA PHE A 138 6.71 29.38 9.87
C PHE A 138 6.89 28.38 11.03
N THR A 139 5.80 28.02 11.71
CA THR A 139 5.80 27.03 12.81
C THR A 139 6.19 25.63 12.34
N GLN A 140 5.83 25.24 11.12
CA GLN A 140 6.26 23.97 10.52
C GLN A 140 7.75 23.99 10.22
N ILE A 141 8.29 25.13 9.75
CA ILE A 141 9.73 25.29 9.49
C ILE A 141 10.52 25.19 10.79
N GLU A 142 10.11 25.90 11.85
CA GLU A 142 10.75 25.81 13.17
C GLU A 142 10.73 24.39 13.71
N LEU A 143 9.55 23.76 13.73
CA LEU A 143 9.41 22.40 14.23
C LEU A 143 10.23 21.39 13.41
N THR A 144 10.27 21.55 12.09
CA THR A 144 11.05 20.66 11.22
C THR A 144 12.54 20.85 11.46
N LYS A 145 13.02 22.09 11.65
CA LYS A 145 14.42 22.36 12.00
C LYS A 145 14.79 21.76 13.35
N GLU A 146 13.94 21.93 14.35
CA GLU A 146 14.11 21.35 15.69
C GLU A 146 14.15 19.82 15.66
N LEU A 147 13.25 19.17 14.93
CA LEU A 147 13.25 17.70 14.76
C LEU A 147 14.49 17.19 14.03
N LEU A 148 14.96 17.92 13.01
CA LEU A 148 16.18 17.56 12.27
C LEU A 148 17.45 17.72 13.11
N GLN A 149 17.42 18.56 14.14
CA GLN A 149 18.52 18.75 15.10
C GLN A 149 18.59 17.65 16.18
N GLN A 150 17.80 16.57 16.07
CA GLN A 150 17.81 15.38 16.94
C GLN A 150 17.50 15.62 18.42
N ASP A 151 16.72 16.64 18.75
CA ASP A 151 16.31 16.86 20.15
C ASP A 151 15.06 16.02 20.47
N SER A 152 15.25 14.80 21.02
CA SER A 152 14.18 13.82 21.27
C SER A 152 13.10 14.33 22.22
N ASP A 153 13.44 15.31 23.06
CA ASP A 153 12.56 15.87 24.08
C ASP A 153 11.43 16.73 23.48
N ILE A 154 11.58 17.18 22.24
CA ILE A 154 10.62 18.03 21.54
C ILE A 154 9.37 17.23 21.12
N VAL A 155 9.54 15.97 20.70
CA VAL A 155 8.42 15.05 20.40
C VAL A 155 7.52 14.88 21.63
N PHE A 156 8.11 14.85 22.82
CA PHE A 156 7.39 14.71 24.08
C PHE A 156 6.63 15.99 24.49
N ARG A 157 7.15 17.17 24.12
CA ARG A 157 6.52 18.48 24.37
C ARG A 157 5.31 18.73 23.47
N ILE A 158 5.37 18.30 22.21
CA ILE A 158 4.25 18.42 21.25
C ILE A 158 3.08 17.52 21.67
N GLY A 159 3.35 16.29 22.12
CA GLY A 159 2.31 15.36 22.58
C GLY A 159 1.54 15.82 23.82
N LYS A 160 2.06 16.79 24.57
CA LYS A 160 1.40 17.38 25.76
C LYS A 160 0.61 18.66 25.48
N GLY A 161 0.47 19.08 24.22
CA GLY A 161 -0.43 20.18 23.85
C GLY A 161 0.03 21.57 24.32
N HIS A 162 1.33 21.82 24.36
CA HIS A 162 1.82 23.19 24.61
C HIS A 162 1.56 24.06 23.37
N HIS A 163 0.70 25.07 23.53
CA HIS A 163 0.43 26.11 22.54
C HIS A 163 1.74 26.84 22.22
N LEU A 164 2.32 26.56 21.05
CA LEU A 164 3.40 27.38 20.50
C LEU A 164 2.81 28.76 20.22
N LYS A 165 3.32 29.79 20.90
CA LYS A 165 2.87 31.16 20.70
C LYS A 165 3.09 31.52 19.24
N THR A 166 2.01 31.77 18.52
CA THR A 166 2.06 32.35 17.18
C THR A 166 2.67 33.75 17.31
N ALA A 167 3.80 33.98 16.65
CA ALA A 167 4.34 35.33 16.52
C ALA A 167 3.38 36.16 15.64
N ASP A 168 2.86 37.24 16.21
CA ASP A 168 2.04 38.23 15.48
C ASP A 168 2.90 38.91 14.39
N PRO A 169 2.36 39.13 13.17
CA PRO A 169 3.12 39.71 12.06
C PRO A 169 3.24 41.25 12.12
N THR A 170 3.12 41.90 13.28
CA THR A 170 2.96 43.36 13.37
C THR A 170 3.98 44.08 14.25
N THR A 171 5.25 43.73 14.19
CA THR A 171 6.32 44.62 14.68
C THR A 171 7.57 44.47 13.82
N GLU A 172 7.69 45.32 12.80
CA GLU A 172 8.88 46.10 12.46
C GLU A 172 8.64 46.75 11.09
N ASN A 173 8.06 47.96 11.14
CA ASN A 173 8.14 48.89 10.04
C ASN A 173 8.57 50.22 10.65
N ASP A 174 9.88 50.46 10.75
CA ASP A 174 10.38 51.79 10.48
C ASP A 174 11.84 51.81 9.99
N SER A 175 11.96 52.23 8.73
CA SER A 175 13.04 53.04 8.16
C SER A 175 14.46 52.47 8.02
N SER A 176 14.81 52.06 6.80
CA SER A 176 15.78 52.83 5.99
C SER A 176 15.81 52.40 4.51
N GLN A 177 15.67 53.43 3.66
CA GLN A 177 15.97 53.57 2.22
C GLN A 177 16.92 52.52 1.60
N ILE A 178 16.62 52.09 0.36
CA ILE A 178 17.46 52.28 -0.85
C ILE A 178 16.65 51.92 -2.13
N GLY A 179 16.44 52.95 -2.95
CA GLY A 179 16.31 53.00 -4.43
C GLY A 179 15.68 51.86 -5.24
N PHE A 180 14.49 52.13 -5.80
CA PHE A 180 14.09 51.58 -7.10
C PHE A 180 14.63 52.49 -8.23
N SER A 181 15.42 51.93 -9.14
CA SER A 181 15.65 52.47 -10.49
C SER A 181 15.01 51.51 -11.48
N ALA A 182 14.06 52.02 -12.26
CA ALA A 182 13.41 51.30 -13.34
C ALA A 182 14.30 51.34 -14.61
N ALA A 183 14.44 50.19 -15.25
CA ALA A 183 14.60 50.01 -16.69
C ALA A 183 14.20 48.57 -17.04
#